data_AF-A0AAW5EV44-F1
#
_entry.id   AF-A0AAW5EV44-F1
#
_cell.length_a   1.000
_cell.length_b   1.000
_cell.length_c   1.000
_cell.angle_alpha   90.00
_cell.angle_beta   90.00
_cell.angle_gamma   90.00
#
_symmetry.space_group_name_H-M   'P 1'
#
loop_
_entity.id
_entity.type
_entity.pdbx_description
1 polymer ?
#
loop_
_entity_poly.entity_id
_entity_poly.type
_entity_poly.pdbx_seq_one_letter_code
_entity_poly.pdbx_strand_id
1 'polypeptide(L)' 'MSKTVETQGPDAQGKFSITVSVGGLTTTLGGFSSKMEGDDYAVSFLRRVKELAKEDGRTVA' A
#
# COMPACT_ATOMS: atom_id res chain seq x y z
N MET A 1 -3.40 13.18 6.89
CA MET A 1 -2.56 12.11 7.49
C MET A 1 -1.37 11.86 6.58
N SER A 2 -0.16 11.57 7.10
CA SER A 2 0.94 11.18 6.20
C SER A 2 0.63 9.83 5.55
N LYS A 3 0.80 9.74 4.23
CA LYS A 3 0.64 8.52 3.45
C LYS A 3 1.85 8.37 2.55
N THR A 4 2.58 7.27 2.69
CA THR A 4 3.73 6.96 1.86
C THR A 4 3.57 5.56 1.29
N VAL A 5 3.86 5.42 0.00
CA VAL A 5 3.97 4.14 -0.68
C VAL A 5 5.34 4.09 -1.32
N GLU A 6 6.10 3.06 -1.00
CA GLU A 6 7.41 2.81 -1.58
C GLU A 6 7.43 1.41 -2.17
N THR A 7 7.68 1.32 -3.48
CA THR A 7 7.83 0.04 -4.17
C THR A 7 9.30 -0.34 -4.18
N GLN A 8 9.61 -1.55 -3.74
CA GLN A 8 10.95 -2.11 -3.62
C GLN A 8 11.10 -3.34 -4.53
N GLY A 9 12.33 -3.64 -4.94
CA GLY A 9 12.67 -4.79 -5.75
C GLY A 9 13.03 -4.48 -7.22
N PRO A 10 13.18 -5.52 -8.07
CA PRO A 10 12.89 -6.92 -7.73
C PRO A 10 13.92 -7.55 -6.77
N ASP A 11 13.47 -8.52 -5.99
CA ASP A 11 14.32 -9.38 -5.16
C ASP A 11 15.01 -10.48 -5.99
N ALA A 12 15.74 -11.39 -5.33
CA ALA A 12 16.44 -12.51 -5.97
C ALA A 12 15.50 -13.49 -6.70
N GLN A 13 14.19 -13.46 -6.41
CA GLN A 13 13.16 -14.28 -7.08
C GLN A 13 12.42 -13.51 -8.18
N GLY A 14 12.85 -12.28 -8.49
CA GLY A 14 12.20 -11.42 -9.47
C GLY A 14 10.90 -10.79 -8.96
N LYS A 15 10.68 -10.76 -7.63
CA LYS A 15 9.44 -10.25 -7.03
C LYS A 15 9.61 -8.85 -6.47
N PHE A 16 8.54 -8.06 -6.59
CA PHE A 16 8.45 -6.73 -6.04
C PHE A 16 7.66 -6.75 -4.73
N SER A 17 7.92 -5.76 -3.88
CA SER A 17 7.16 -5.49 -2.67
C SER A 17 6.77 -4.01 -2.61
N ILE A 18 5.72 -3.70 -1.86
CA ILE A 18 5.32 -2.33 -1.52
C ILE A 18 5.35 -2.18 -0.01
N THR A 19 5.88 -1.06 0.46
CA THR A 19 5.75 -0.63 1.84
C THR A 19 4.77 0.52 1.89
N VAL A 20 3.69 0.35 2.64
CA VAL A 20 2.61 1.34 2.79
C VAL A 20 2.59 1.82 4.23
N SER A 21 2.66 3.14 4.41
CA SER A 21 2.54 3.80 5.71
C SER A 21 1.31 4.70 5.73
N VAL A 22 0.38 4.48 6.67
CA VAL A 22 -0.83 5.30 6.87
C VAL A 22 -1.04 5.53 8.36
N GLY A 23 -1.01 6.78 8.81
CA GLY A 23 -1.45 7.14 10.17
C GLY A 23 -0.66 6.50 11.30
N GLY A 24 0.63 6.22 11.09
CA GLY A 24 1.49 5.54 12.06
C GLY A 24 1.48 4.01 11.97
N LEU A 25 0.65 3.43 11.08
CA LEU A 25 0.73 2.01 10.73
C LEU A 25 1.56 1.84 9.45
N THR A 26 2.59 1.00 9.52
CA THR A 26 3.42 0.62 8.36
C THR A 26 3.27 -0.88 8.12
N THR A 27 3.04 -1.26 6.87
CA THR A 27 2.98 -2.66 6.43
C THR A 27 3.75 -2.84 5.13
N THR A 28 4.36 -4.02 4.94
CA THR A 28 5.03 -4.40 3.71
C THR A 28 4.32 -5.60 3.10
N LEU A 29 3.96 -5.49 1.83
CA LEU A 29 3.29 -6.53 1.05
C LEU A 29 4.22 -6.93 -0.09
N GLY A 30 4.50 -8.21 -0.25
CA GLY A 30 5.43 -8.75 -1.25
C GLY A 30 4.77 -9.74 -2.19
N GLY A 31 5.49 -10.11 -3.25
CA GLY A 31 5.10 -11.18 -4.18
C GLY A 31 4.59 -10.69 -5.54
N PHE A 32 4.62 -9.39 -5.80
CA PHE A 32 4.19 -8.84 -7.08
C PHE A 32 5.17 -9.22 -8.19
N SER A 33 4.64 -9.54 -9.37
CA SER A 33 5.44 -9.95 -10.54
C SER A 33 5.95 -8.74 -11.33
N SER A 34 5.46 -7.53 -11.03
CA SER A 34 5.97 -6.29 -11.61
C SER A 34 5.81 -5.11 -10.66
N LYS A 35 6.59 -4.03 -10.90
CA LYS A 35 6.42 -2.76 -10.18
C LYS A 35 5.00 -2.19 -10.37
N MET A 36 4.47 -2.25 -11.59
CA MET A 36 3.14 -1.75 -11.93
C MET A 36 2.04 -2.46 -11.13
N GLU A 37 2.13 -3.78 -10.99
CA GLU A 37 1.20 -4.57 -10.18
C GLU A 37 1.22 -4.14 -8.71
N GLY A 38 2.42 -3.91 -8.15
CA GLY A 38 2.56 -3.39 -6.78
C GLY A 38 1.96 -1.99 -6.62
N ASP A 39 2.22 -1.09 -7.57
CA ASP A 39 1.69 0.28 -7.55
C ASP A 39 0.14 0.29 -7.64
N ASP A 40 -0.45 -0.51 -8.55
CA ASP A 40 -1.90 -0.65 -8.72
C ASP A 40 -2.58 -1.22 -7.46
N TYR A 41 -1.92 -2.19 -6.83
CA TYR A 41 -2.38 -2.75 -5.56
C TYR A 41 -2.35 -1.68 -4.46
N ALA A 42 -1.29 -0.88 -4.37
CA ALA A 42 -1.17 0.18 -3.37
C ALA A 42 -2.29 1.22 -3.47
N VAL A 43 -2.65 1.63 -4.69
CA VAL A 43 -3.79 2.55 -4.94
C VAL A 43 -5.10 1.93 -4.44
N SER A 44 -5.34 0.67 -4.79
CA SER A 44 -6.54 -0.06 -4.38
C SER A 44 -6.63 -0.24 -2.87
N PHE A 45 -5.50 -0.55 -2.22
CA PHE A 45 -5.38 -0.68 -0.78
C PHE A 45 -5.67 0.64 -0.06
N LEU A 46 -5.06 1.74 -0.49
CA LEU A 46 -5.31 3.07 0.10
C LEU A 46 -6.76 3.52 -0.08
N ARG A 47 -7.40 3.17 -1.21
CA ARG A 47 -8.84 3.40 -1.42
C ARG A 47 -9.67 2.62 -0.41
N ARG A 48 -9.37 1.33 -0.20
CA ARG A 48 -10.09 0.51 0.78
C ARG A 48 -9.92 1.02 2.20
N VAL A 49 -8.71 1.44 2.60
CA VAL A 49 -8.47 2.08 3.90
C VAL A 49 -9.31 3.35 4.05
N LYS A 50 -9.45 4.14 2.99
CA LYS A 50 -10.29 5.35 3.00
C LYS A 50 -11.77 5.03 3.15
N GLU A 51 -12.25 3.97 2.51
CA GLU A 51 -13.64 3.50 2.61
C GLU A 51 -13.94 3.01 4.03
N LEU A 52 -13.10 2.12 4.58
CA LEU A 52 -13.28 1.57 5.93
C LEU A 52 -13.32 2.65 7.01
N ALA A 53 -12.43 3.63 6.93
CA ALA A 53 -12.45 4.71 7.91
C ALA A 53 -13.76 5.52 7.86
N LYS A 54 -14.33 5.75 6.66
CA LYS A 54 -15.63 6.43 6.54
C LYS A 54 -16.75 5.60 7.21
N GLU A 55 -16.73 4.28 7.03
CA GLU A 55 -17.66 3.35 7.69
C GLU A 55 -17.52 3.45 9.23
N ASP A 56 -16.30 3.63 9.75
CA ASP A 56 -15.99 3.82 11.16
C ASP A 56 -16.23 5.27 11.68
N GLY A 57 -16.80 6.17 10.86
CA GLY A 57 -17.00 7.59 11.23
C GLY A 57 -15.70 8.41 11.32
N ARG A 58 -14.59 7.91 10.77
CA ARG A 58 -13.26 8.55 10.74
C ARG A 58 -12.95 9.06 9.33
N THR A 59 -12.44 10.29 9.20
CA THR A 59 -12.04 10.82 7.90
C THR A 59 -10.57 10.51 7.61
N VAL A 60 -10.28 9.80 6.50
CA VAL A 60 -8.90 9.71 5.98
C VAL A 60 -8.70 10.86 5.00
N ALA A 61 -8.19 11.97 5.53
CA ALA A 61 -7.64 13.08 4.74
C ALA A 61 -6.27 12.68 4.18
#